data_AF-A0A8C5T4H6-F1
#
_entry.id   AF-A0A8C5T4H6-F1
#
_cell.length_a   1.000
_cell.length_b   1.000
_cell.length_c   1.000
_cell.angle_alpha   90.00
_cell.angle_beta   90.00
_cell.angle_gamma   90.00
#
_symmetry.space_group_name_H-M   'P 1'
#
loop_
_entity.id
_entity.type
_entity.pdbx_description
1 polymer ?
#
loop_
_entity_poly.entity_id
_entity_poly.type
_entity_poly.pdbx_seq_one_letter_code
_entity_poly.pdbx_strand_id
1 'polypeptide(L)'
;ADEGIINACAGDLLRYRKHIGAEHIQIFADIKKKHSAHALTADVSVAQTAAAAQLFLADGVVLTGTATGHPADPCQLPEVKQAVKIPVLVGSGVTLENVRDYLDADALIIGSYFKKEGYWANAVDPDRVKKFMEYISKLRE
;
A
#
# COMPACT_ATOMS: atom_id res chain seq x y z
N ALA A 1 -18.50 1.63 3.90
CA ALA A 1 -18.24 0.32 3.27
C ALA A 1 -19.50 -0.08 2.53
N ASP A 2 -19.43 -0.11 1.21
CA ASP A 2 -20.48 -0.51 0.27
C ASP A 2 -20.46 -2.02 -0.01
N GLU A 3 -19.35 -2.70 0.29
CA GLU A 3 -19.13 -4.13 -0.01
C GLU A 3 -19.63 -5.10 1.08
N GLY A 4 -20.21 -4.61 2.19
CA GLY A 4 -20.71 -5.47 3.28
C GLY A 4 -19.60 -6.21 4.06
N ILE A 5 -19.94 -7.37 4.64
CA ILE A 5 -18.98 -8.21 5.37
C ILE A 5 -18.30 -9.17 4.38
N ILE A 6 -16.96 -9.11 4.32
CA ILE A 6 -16.14 -10.01 3.50
C ILE A 6 -15.34 -10.92 4.43
N ASN A 7 -15.46 -12.23 4.24
CA ASN A 7 -14.70 -13.23 5.01
C ASN A 7 -13.26 -13.34 4.51
N ALA A 8 -12.33 -13.61 5.42
CA ALA A 8 -10.94 -13.85 5.07
C ALA A 8 -10.78 -15.13 4.22
N CYS A 9 -9.95 -15.07 3.19
CA CYS A 9 -9.69 -16.19 2.27
C CYS A 9 -8.21 -16.60 2.20
N ALA A 10 -7.34 -16.04 3.07
CA ALA A 10 -5.89 -16.23 3.01
C ALA A 10 -5.49 -17.71 3.01
N GLY A 11 -6.16 -18.53 3.84
CA GLY A 11 -5.89 -19.98 3.89
C GLY A 11 -6.14 -20.69 2.57
N ASP A 12 -7.27 -20.44 1.92
CA ASP A 12 -7.61 -21.04 0.63
C ASP A 12 -6.70 -20.53 -0.49
N LEU A 13 -6.44 -19.21 -0.50
CA LEU A 13 -5.52 -18.58 -1.45
C LEU A 13 -4.12 -19.19 -1.39
N LEU A 14 -3.56 -19.33 -0.19
CA LEU A 14 -2.20 -19.85 0.00
C LEU A 14 -2.09 -21.34 -0.33
N ARG A 15 -3.10 -22.14 0.03
CA ARG A 15 -3.16 -23.56 -0.38
C ARG A 15 -3.24 -23.70 -1.89
N TYR A 16 -4.05 -22.88 -2.55
CA TYR A 16 -4.16 -22.87 -4.00
C TYR A 16 -2.85 -22.44 -4.66
N ARG A 17 -2.20 -21.37 -4.18
CA ARG A 17 -0.87 -20.91 -4.65
C ARG A 17 0.14 -22.05 -4.65
N LYS A 18 0.21 -22.80 -3.54
CA LYS A 18 1.08 -23.97 -3.41
C LYS A 18 0.68 -25.10 -4.35
N HIS A 19 -0.61 -25.41 -4.46
CA HIS A 19 -1.12 -26.50 -5.31
C HIS A 19 -0.73 -26.33 -6.78
N ILE A 20 -0.72 -25.10 -7.30
CA ILE A 20 -0.34 -24.81 -8.68
C ILE A 20 1.16 -24.50 -8.86
N GLY A 21 2.00 -24.66 -7.82
CA GLY A 21 3.43 -24.36 -7.87
C GLY A 21 3.77 -22.88 -8.04
N ALA A 22 2.86 -21.98 -7.66
CA ALA A 22 2.99 -20.53 -7.85
C ALA A 22 3.57 -19.79 -6.63
N GLU A 23 4.35 -20.47 -5.78
CA GLU A 23 4.94 -19.85 -4.58
C GLU A 23 5.94 -18.72 -4.90
N HIS A 24 6.41 -18.64 -6.14
CA HIS A 24 7.20 -17.52 -6.66
C HIS A 24 6.37 -16.23 -6.87
N ILE A 25 5.04 -16.31 -6.86
CA ILE A 25 4.15 -15.15 -6.94
C ILE A 25 3.95 -14.57 -5.55
N GLN A 26 4.41 -13.32 -5.37
CA GLN A 26 4.31 -12.59 -4.12
C GLN A 26 2.89 -12.05 -3.89
N ILE A 27 2.46 -12.03 -2.62
CA ILE A 27 1.18 -11.50 -2.17
C ILE A 27 1.44 -10.25 -1.32
N PHE A 28 1.03 -9.09 -1.83
CA PHE A 28 1.04 -7.83 -1.10
C PHE A 28 -0.36 -7.51 -0.59
N ALA A 29 -0.49 -7.28 0.72
CA ALA A 29 -1.78 -7.04 1.36
C ALA A 29 -1.98 -5.55 1.68
N ASP A 30 -3.04 -4.94 1.15
CA ASP A 30 -3.52 -3.65 1.63
C ASP A 30 -3.99 -3.77 3.09
N ILE A 31 -3.50 -2.86 3.95
CA ILE A 31 -3.92 -2.80 5.35
C ILE A 31 -4.82 -1.60 5.60
N LYS A 32 -5.90 -1.82 6.37
CA LYS A 32 -6.93 -0.80 6.69
C LYS A 32 -7.40 0.03 5.48
N LYS A 33 -7.67 -0.66 4.36
CA LYS A 33 -8.10 -0.05 3.10
C LYS A 33 -9.38 0.79 3.24
N LYS A 34 -9.45 1.87 2.45
CA LYS A 34 -10.56 2.82 2.26
C LYS A 34 -12.00 2.28 2.12
N HIS A 35 -12.20 1.04 1.65
CA HIS A 35 -13.54 0.45 1.49
C HIS A 35 -13.87 -0.57 2.58
N SER A 36 -12.94 -0.86 3.48
CA SER A 36 -13.11 -1.85 4.54
C SER A 36 -13.94 -1.30 5.70
N ALA A 37 -14.62 -2.18 6.43
CA ALA A 37 -15.49 -1.82 7.55
C ALA A 37 -14.67 -1.39 8.78
N HIS A 38 -14.34 -0.10 8.86
CA HIS A 38 -13.56 0.45 9.97
C HIS A 38 -14.25 0.32 11.35
N ALA A 39 -15.57 0.13 11.42
CA ALA A 39 -16.28 0.06 12.69
C ALA A 39 -16.01 -1.22 13.49
N LEU A 40 -15.98 -2.39 12.83
CA LEU A 40 -15.75 -3.69 13.50
C LEU A 40 -14.30 -3.89 13.93
N THR A 41 -13.37 -3.21 13.26
CA THR A 41 -11.93 -3.28 13.53
C THR A 41 -11.38 -1.90 13.92
N ALA A 42 -12.21 -1.07 14.57
CA ALA A 42 -11.85 0.29 14.95
C ALA A 42 -10.77 0.30 16.03
N ASP A 43 -10.84 -0.69 16.91
CA ASP A 43 -9.96 -0.96 18.05
C ASP A 43 -8.60 -1.57 17.65
N VAL A 44 -8.52 -2.20 16.48
CA VAL A 44 -7.27 -2.76 15.96
C VAL A 44 -6.44 -1.67 15.30
N SER A 45 -5.17 -1.47 15.67
CA SER A 45 -4.33 -0.47 15.01
C SER A 45 -3.86 -0.89 13.61
N VAL A 46 -3.31 0.05 12.84
CA VAL A 46 -2.70 -0.26 11.53
C VAL A 46 -1.48 -1.18 11.69
N ALA A 47 -0.67 -0.95 12.72
CA ALA A 47 0.48 -1.79 13.08
C ALA A 47 0.06 -3.23 13.44
N GLN A 48 -1.01 -3.40 14.24
CA GLN A 48 -1.56 -4.73 14.55
C GLN A 48 -2.09 -5.43 13.29
N THR A 49 -2.72 -4.68 12.39
CA THR A 49 -3.20 -5.21 11.10
C THR A 49 -2.02 -5.68 10.24
N ALA A 50 -0.92 -4.93 10.20
CA ALA A 50 0.29 -5.31 9.48
C ALA A 50 0.96 -6.55 10.07
N ALA A 51 1.08 -6.63 11.41
CA ALA A 51 1.62 -7.79 12.09
C ALA A 51 0.78 -9.06 11.82
N ALA A 52 -0.55 -8.92 11.79
CA ALA A 52 -1.44 -10.02 11.41
C ALA A 52 -1.24 -10.44 9.95
N ALA A 53 -1.12 -9.49 9.01
CA ALA A 53 -0.86 -9.81 7.61
C ALA A 53 0.45 -10.60 7.43
N GLN A 54 1.53 -10.21 8.12
CA GLN A 54 2.78 -10.98 8.13
C GLN A 54 2.59 -12.37 8.74
N LEU A 55 1.90 -12.47 9.88
CA LEU A 55 1.61 -13.76 10.53
C LEU A 55 0.87 -14.71 9.59
N PHE A 56 -0.01 -14.17 8.74
CA PHE A 56 -0.75 -14.91 7.72
C PHE A 56 -0.04 -14.97 6.36
N LEU A 57 1.29 -14.87 6.36
CA LEU A 57 2.17 -15.15 5.23
C LEU A 57 2.01 -14.19 4.02
N ALA A 58 1.65 -12.93 4.27
CA ALA A 58 1.84 -11.89 3.27
C ALA A 58 3.33 -11.68 2.99
N ASP A 59 3.69 -11.48 1.73
CA ASP A 59 5.07 -11.22 1.30
C ASP A 59 5.43 -9.73 1.45
N GLY A 60 4.44 -8.86 1.60
CA GLY A 60 4.59 -7.44 1.92
C GLY A 60 3.25 -6.81 2.28
N VAL A 61 3.29 -5.60 2.84
CA VAL A 61 2.09 -4.83 3.20
C VAL A 61 2.06 -3.50 2.46
N VAL A 62 0.85 -3.03 2.13
CA VAL A 62 0.62 -1.75 1.47
C VAL A 62 -0.17 -0.85 2.42
N LEU A 63 0.50 0.19 2.92
CA LEU A 63 -0.10 1.28 3.67
C LEU A 63 -0.82 2.21 2.70
N THR A 64 -2.13 2.37 2.85
CA THR A 64 -2.97 3.19 1.97
C THR A 64 -3.70 4.28 2.76
N GLY A 65 -3.98 5.40 2.10
CA GLY A 65 -4.87 6.44 2.60
C GLY A 65 -6.35 6.03 2.57
N THR A 66 -7.18 6.90 3.13
CA THR A 66 -8.63 6.71 3.36
C THR A 66 -9.48 6.82 2.10
N ALA A 67 -8.93 7.31 0.99
CA ALA A 67 -9.60 7.40 -0.30
C ALA A 67 -8.56 7.47 -1.45
N THR A 68 -9.01 7.24 -2.69
CA THR A 68 -8.14 7.40 -3.88
C THR A 68 -7.58 8.81 -3.94
N GLY A 69 -6.27 8.93 -4.16
CA GLY A 69 -5.57 10.22 -4.23
C GLY A 69 -5.36 10.89 -2.87
N HIS A 70 -5.90 10.34 -1.78
CA HIS A 70 -5.61 10.82 -0.43
C HIS A 70 -4.37 10.09 0.10
N PRO A 71 -3.40 10.83 0.65
CA PRO A 71 -2.18 10.25 1.19
C PRO A 71 -2.47 9.30 2.36
N ALA A 72 -1.60 8.30 2.53
CA ALA A 72 -1.51 7.60 3.81
C ALA A 72 -1.05 8.59 4.91
N ASP A 73 -1.39 8.34 6.16
CA ASP A 73 -0.85 9.13 7.27
C ASP A 73 0.65 8.81 7.42
N PRO A 74 1.59 9.77 7.23
CA PRO A 74 3.01 9.50 7.36
C PRO A 74 3.42 9.01 8.74
N CYS A 75 2.69 9.38 9.80
CA CYS A 75 2.96 8.94 11.16
C CYS A 75 2.77 7.42 11.33
N GLN A 76 1.96 6.79 10.48
CA GLN A 76 1.70 5.35 10.53
C GLN A 76 2.82 4.53 9.89
N LEU A 77 3.63 5.12 9.01
CA LEU A 77 4.69 4.38 8.32
C LEU A 77 5.74 3.83 9.30
N PRO A 78 6.31 4.61 10.24
CA PRO A 78 7.21 4.09 11.26
C PRO A 78 6.58 3.00 12.13
N GLU A 79 5.32 3.16 12.53
CA GLU A 79 4.61 2.16 13.35
C GLU A 79 4.50 0.82 12.63
N VAL A 80 4.14 0.85 11.34
CA VAL A 80 4.04 -0.35 10.52
C VAL A 80 5.42 -0.98 10.31
N LYS A 81 6.44 -0.19 9.97
CA LYS A 81 7.82 -0.71 9.79
C LYS A 81 8.38 -1.34 11.07
N GLN A 82 8.01 -0.86 12.25
CA GLN A 82 8.43 -1.46 13.51
C GLN A 82 7.70 -2.79 13.79
N ALA A 83 6.44 -2.90 13.36
CA ALA A 83 5.60 -4.07 13.60
C ALA A 83 5.94 -5.27 12.70
N VAL A 84 6.53 -5.06 11.53
CA VAL A 84 6.81 -6.12 10.54
C VAL A 84 8.27 -6.17 10.11
N LYS A 85 8.68 -7.31 9.53
CA LYS A 85 9.99 -7.54 8.90
C LYS A 85 9.89 -7.71 7.38
N ILE A 86 8.67 -7.83 6.85
CA ILE A 86 8.38 -7.86 5.42
C ILE A 86 8.33 -6.44 4.84
N PRO A 87 8.54 -6.26 3.52
CA PRO A 87 8.47 -4.97 2.85
C PRO A 87 7.18 -4.19 3.14
N VAL A 88 7.33 -2.89 3.41
CA VAL A 88 6.26 -1.93 3.65
C VAL A 88 6.21 -0.92 2.51
N LEU A 89 5.12 -0.95 1.76
CA LEU A 89 4.88 -0.09 0.62
C LEU A 89 3.87 0.99 0.99
N VAL A 90 3.95 2.15 0.32
CA VAL A 90 2.91 3.20 0.39
C VAL A 90 2.13 3.24 -0.91
N GLY A 91 0.80 3.09 -0.82
CA GLY A 91 -0.06 2.81 -1.96
C GLY A 91 -0.99 3.92 -2.42
N SER A 92 -1.06 5.06 -1.72
CA SER A 92 -2.02 6.11 -2.06
C SER A 92 -1.49 7.52 -1.80
N GLY A 93 -1.88 8.44 -2.69
CA GLY A 93 -1.76 9.89 -2.50
C GLY A 93 -0.34 10.44 -2.41
N VAL A 94 0.67 9.66 -2.83
CA VAL A 94 2.04 10.15 -2.94
C VAL A 94 2.16 11.06 -4.16
N THR A 95 2.73 12.23 -3.95
CA THR A 95 2.99 13.27 -4.94
C THR A 95 4.41 13.82 -4.76
N LEU A 96 4.85 14.70 -5.66
CA LEU A 96 6.18 15.33 -5.55
C LEU A 96 6.32 16.16 -4.27
N GLU A 97 5.22 16.75 -3.83
CA GLU A 97 5.17 17.67 -2.69
C GLU A 97 5.31 16.94 -1.35
N ASN A 98 4.83 15.69 -1.24
CA ASN A 98 4.80 14.94 0.02
C ASN A 98 5.69 13.68 0.04
N VAL A 99 6.37 13.34 -1.06
CA VAL A 99 7.16 12.08 -1.13
C VAL A 99 8.26 11.99 -0.06
N ARG A 100 8.74 13.13 0.45
CA ARG A 100 9.72 13.19 1.55
C ARG A 100 9.22 12.51 2.83
N ASP A 101 7.91 12.53 3.05
CA ASP A 101 7.28 11.96 4.24
C ASP A 101 7.24 10.41 4.19
N TYR A 102 7.58 9.82 3.04
CA TYR A 102 7.52 8.37 2.81
C TYR A 102 8.87 7.76 2.39
N LEU A 103 9.99 8.46 2.57
CA LEU A 103 11.31 7.97 2.15
C LEU A 103 11.74 6.69 2.86
N ASP A 104 11.23 6.45 4.06
CA ASP A 104 11.48 5.22 4.80
C ASP A 104 10.72 4.01 4.23
N ALA A 105 9.75 4.19 3.34
CA ALA A 105 9.03 3.09 2.72
C ALA A 105 9.95 2.29 1.77
N ASP A 106 9.73 0.97 1.69
CA ASP A 106 10.55 0.12 0.85
C ASP A 106 10.21 0.26 -0.64
N ALA A 107 8.96 0.64 -0.95
CA ALA A 107 8.54 1.07 -2.28
C ALA A 107 7.26 1.94 -2.26
N LEU A 108 7.00 2.63 -3.37
CA LEU A 108 5.86 3.52 -3.55
C LEU A 108 5.03 3.06 -4.76
N ILE A 109 3.71 2.93 -4.60
CA ILE A 109 2.78 2.65 -5.69
C ILE A 109 2.04 3.96 -6.02
N ILE A 110 2.35 4.52 -7.19
CA ILE A 110 1.86 5.85 -7.60
C ILE A 110 1.03 5.72 -8.86
N GLY A 111 -0.26 6.04 -8.75
CA GLY A 111 -1.23 5.94 -9.84
C GLY A 111 -1.64 7.31 -10.38
N SER A 112 -2.69 7.90 -9.79
CA SER A 112 -3.33 9.13 -10.26
C SER A 112 -2.36 10.29 -10.48
N TYR A 113 -1.35 10.47 -9.63
CA TYR A 113 -0.34 11.51 -9.80
C TYR A 113 0.43 11.40 -11.12
N PHE A 114 0.65 10.19 -11.65
CA PHE A 114 1.29 10.02 -12.96
C PHE A 114 0.33 10.13 -14.14
N LYS A 115 -0.97 10.31 -13.93
CA LYS A 115 -1.94 10.49 -15.01
C LYS A 115 -2.07 11.95 -15.42
N LYS A 116 -2.49 12.23 -16.66
CA LYS A 116 -2.83 13.58 -17.11
C LYS A 116 -3.89 14.18 -16.18
N GLU A 117 -3.66 15.42 -15.72
CA GLU A 117 -4.54 16.16 -14.81
C GLU A 117 -4.79 15.48 -13.45
N GLY A 118 -4.07 14.40 -13.13
CA GLY A 118 -4.28 13.66 -11.88
C GLY A 118 -5.49 12.73 -11.92
N TYR A 119 -6.16 12.56 -13.06
CA TYR A 119 -7.36 11.75 -13.16
C TYR A 119 -7.02 10.29 -13.52
N TRP A 120 -7.47 9.35 -12.68
CA TRP A 120 -7.07 7.94 -12.75
C TRP A 120 -7.37 7.25 -14.09
N ALA A 121 -8.43 7.67 -14.78
CA ALA A 121 -8.84 7.10 -16.07
C ALA A 121 -8.02 7.64 -17.25
N ASN A 122 -7.26 8.71 -17.07
CA ASN A 122 -6.46 9.29 -18.14
C ASN A 122 -5.20 8.46 -18.42
N ALA A 123 -4.57 8.75 -19.56
CA ALA A 123 -3.25 8.23 -19.90
C ALA A 123 -2.18 8.71 -18.91
N VAL A 124 -1.10 7.95 -18.80
CA VAL A 124 0.11 8.38 -18.07
C VAL A 124 0.71 9.60 -18.77
N ASP A 125 1.17 10.57 -17.99
CA ASP A 125 1.90 11.74 -18.42
C ASP A 125 3.41 11.52 -18.22
N PRO A 126 4.19 11.29 -19.30
CA PRO A 126 5.62 11.00 -19.19
C PRO A 126 6.43 12.12 -18.52
N ASP A 127 6.02 13.38 -18.68
CA ASP A 127 6.74 14.52 -18.10
C ASP A 127 6.56 14.56 -16.58
N ARG A 128 5.38 14.18 -16.08
CA ARG A 128 5.15 14.05 -14.63
C ARG A 128 5.98 12.94 -14.02
N VAL A 129 6.06 11.78 -14.69
CA VAL A 129 6.91 10.66 -14.26
C VAL A 129 8.38 11.09 -14.22
N LYS A 130 8.87 11.72 -15.31
CA LYS A 130 10.25 12.19 -15.41
C LYS A 130 10.61 13.16 -14.29
N LYS A 131 9.80 14.21 -14.08
CA LYS A 131 10.00 15.20 -13.01
C LYS A 131 10.05 14.55 -11.62
N PHE A 132 9.15 13.60 -11.37
CA PHE A 132 9.12 12.87 -10.10
C PHE A 132 10.38 12.04 -9.88
N MET A 133 10.82 11.28 -10.89
CA MET A 133 12.01 10.44 -10.78
C MET A 133 13.29 11.27 -10.68
N GLU A 134 13.41 12.39 -11.38
CA GLU A 134 14.53 13.34 -11.22
C GLU A 134 14.62 13.87 -9.78
N TYR A 135 13.48 14.13 -9.15
CA TYR A 135 13.45 14.58 -7.77
C TYR A 135 13.81 13.46 -6.78
N ILE A 136 13.29 12.24 -6.99
CA ILE A 136 13.63 11.07 -6.17
C ILE A 136 15.12 10.76 -6.23
N SER A 137 15.74 10.83 -7.42
CA SER A 137 17.18 10.61 -7.57
C SER A 137 17.98 11.58 -6.70
N LYS A 138 17.62 12.87 -6.68
CA LYS A 138 18.28 13.89 -5.85
C LYS A 138 18.08 13.68 -4.35
N LEU A 139 17.01 13.00 -3.92
CA LEU A 139 16.78 12.68 -2.51
C LEU A 139 17.54 11.43 -2.04
N ARG A 140 18.07 10.63 -2.98
CA ARG A 140 18.82 9.40 -2.71
C ARG A 140 20.34 9.59 -2.79
N GLU A 141 20.79 10.73 -3.31
CA GLU A 141 22.19 11.20 -3.24
C GLU A 141 22.51 11.72 -1.83
#